data_AF-A0A8S1QW26-F1
#
_entry.id   AF-A0A8S1QW26-F1
#
_cell.length_a   1.000
_cell.length_b   1.000
_cell.length_c   1.000
_cell.angle_alpha   90.00
_cell.angle_beta   90.00
_cell.angle_gamma   90.00
#
_symmetry.space_group_name_H-M   'P 1'
#
loop_
_entity.id
_entity.type
_entity.pdbx_description
1 polymer ?
#
loop_
_entity_poly.entity_id
_entity_poly.type
_entity_poly.pdbx_seq_one_letter_code
_entity_poly.pdbx_strand_id
1 'polypeptide(L)'
;MIIVYAAHKMAPFQFEYNKQPKPIVDSTDDFYFQNHITNDIGDSTVLASQFMAPVIKWIYEHHHGLTNIPTKLVEYCSQYNGDAVCIIYL
;
A
#
# COMPACT_ATOMS: atom_id res chain seq x y z
N MET A 1 17.93 -2.55 -9.47
CA MET A 1 16.62 -3.05 -8.99
C MET A 1 15.56 -2.04 -9.37
N ILE A 2 14.51 -2.50 -10.04
CA ILE A 2 13.34 -1.68 -10.38
C ILE A 2 12.21 -2.22 -9.53
N ILE A 3 11.54 -1.32 -8.81
CA ILE A 3 10.42 -1.68 -7.96
C ILE A 3 9.21 -0.92 -8.45
N VAL A 4 8.11 -1.65 -8.64
CA VAL A 4 6.87 -1.13 -9.21
C VAL A 4 5.78 -1.13 -8.14
N TYR A 5 5.11 0.00 -7.93
CA TYR A 5 3.98 0.13 -7.01
C TYR A 5 2.74 0.65 -7.72
N ALA A 6 1.56 0.42 -7.16
CA ALA A 6 0.31 0.98 -7.67
C ALA A 6 -0.35 1.86 -6.60
N ALA A 7 -0.82 3.04 -7.01
CA ALA A 7 -1.51 4.01 -6.15
C ALA A 7 -2.79 4.56 -6.81
N HIS A 8 -3.32 3.84 -7.81
CA HIS A 8 -4.46 4.28 -8.63
C HIS A 8 -5.83 3.87 -8.07
N LYS A 9 -5.90 3.24 -6.89
CA LYS A 9 -7.15 2.83 -6.23
C LYS A 9 -7.14 3.20 -4.75
N MET A 10 -8.33 3.24 -4.15
CA MET A 10 -8.45 3.34 -2.69
C MET A 10 -8.29 1.95 -2.08
N ALA A 11 -7.51 1.83 -1.00
CA ALA A 11 -7.32 0.62 -0.22
C ALA A 11 -7.75 0.86 1.25
N PRO A 12 -8.26 -0.17 1.96
CA PRO A 12 -8.63 -0.05 3.37
C PRO A 12 -7.43 0.33 4.25
N PHE A 13 -7.55 1.42 5.00
CA PHE A 13 -6.53 1.91 5.93
C PHE A 13 -6.89 1.59 7.38
N GLN A 14 -8.15 1.80 7.75
CA GLN A 14 -8.62 1.61 9.12
C GLN A 14 -10.01 0.98 9.14
N PHE A 15 -10.17 0.01 10.04
CA PHE A 15 -11.46 -0.63 10.31
C PHE A 15 -11.98 -0.17 11.66
N GLU A 16 -13.20 0.36 11.67
CA GLU A 16 -13.85 0.84 12.88
C GLU A 16 -14.99 -0.08 13.28
N TYR A 17 -15.05 -0.41 14.56
CA TYR A 17 -16.03 -1.30 15.15
C TYR A 17 -16.70 -0.58 16.33
N ASN A 18 -18.02 -0.51 16.30
CA ASN A 18 -18.81 0.09 17.37
C ASN A 18 -18.82 -0.75 18.66
N LYS A 19 -18.49 -2.04 18.54
CA LYS A 19 -18.39 -2.99 19.64
C LYS A 19 -17.12 -3.83 19.49
N GLN A 20 -16.61 -4.34 20.61
CA GLN A 20 -15.52 -5.31 20.57
C GLN A 20 -15.99 -6.59 19.87
N PRO A 21 -15.34 -7.04 18.79
CA PRO A 21 -15.80 -8.20 18.02
C PRO A 21 -15.71 -9.51 18.81
N LYS A 22 -14.65 -9.68 19.61
CA LYS A 22 -14.30 -10.95 20.24
C LYS A 22 -15.43 -11.57 21.08
N PRO A 23 -16.06 -10.86 22.04
CA PRO A 23 -17.17 -11.44 22.80
C PRO A 23 -18.39 -11.82 21.95
N ILE A 24 -18.60 -11.15 20.81
CA ILE A 24 -19.73 -11.42 19.91
C ILE A 24 -19.46 -12.71 19.14
N VAL A 25 -18.27 -12.84 18.54
CA VAL A 25 -17.86 -14.05 17.81
C VAL A 25 -17.88 -15.27 18.75
N ASP A 26 -17.35 -15.13 19.97
CA ASP A 26 -17.27 -16.22 20.95
C ASP A 26 -18.66 -16.70 21.45
N SER A 27 -19.69 -15.85 21.38
CA SER A 27 -21.04 -16.16 21.90
C SER A 27 -22.08 -16.50 20.84
N THR A 28 -21.85 -16.12 19.59
CA THR A 28 -22.83 -16.28 18.50
C THR A 28 -22.40 -17.28 17.43
N ASP A 29 -21.14 -17.73 17.44
CA ASP A 29 -20.54 -18.53 16.36
C ASP A 29 -20.69 -17.86 14.98
N ASP A 30 -20.77 -16.53 14.96
CA ASP A 30 -20.98 -15.69 13.77
C ASP A 30 -19.88 -14.61 13.62
N PHE A 31 -19.70 -14.10 12.40
CA PHE A 31 -18.72 -13.08 12.09
C PHE A 31 -19.24 -11.68 12.45
N TYR A 32 -18.40 -10.89 13.12
CA TYR A 32 -18.68 -9.47 13.35
C TYR A 32 -17.90 -8.60 12.37
N PHE A 33 -18.62 -8.03 11.40
CA PHE A 33 -18.05 -7.13 10.40
C PHE A 33 -17.92 -5.71 10.93
N GLN A 34 -16.95 -4.99 10.37
CA GLN A 34 -16.69 -3.58 10.65
C GLN A 34 -17.89 -2.69 10.29
N ASN A 35 -18.05 -1.60 11.04
CA ASN A 35 -19.12 -0.63 10.80
C ASN A 35 -18.69 0.44 9.79
N HIS A 36 -17.41 0.79 9.78
CA HIS A 36 -16.85 1.77 8.88
C HIS A 36 -15.44 1.35 8.42
N ILE A 37 -15.13 1.67 7.18
CA ILE A 37 -13.80 1.49 6.59
C ILE A 37 -13.34 2.87 6.12
N THR A 38 -12.26 3.35 6.73
CA THR A 38 -11.54 4.50 6.20
C THR A 38 -10.57 3.98 5.15
N ASN A 39 -10.63 4.57 3.95
CA ASN A 39 -9.76 4.21 2.84
C ASN A 39 -8.70 5.29 2.61
N ASP A 40 -7.56 4.89 2.10
CA ASP A 40 -6.48 5.77 1.66
C ASP A 40 -5.86 5.24 0.35
N ILE A 41 -4.91 5.96 -0.23
CA ILE A 41 -4.32 5.69 -1.55
C ILE A 41 -3.53 4.37 -1.56
N GLY A 42 -3.79 3.52 -2.56
CA GLY A 42 -3.16 2.20 -2.70
C GLY A 42 -3.55 1.46 -3.99
N ASP A 43 -3.60 0.13 -3.92
CA ASP A 43 -3.89 -0.77 -5.05
C ASP A 43 -5.20 -1.58 -4.90
N SER A 44 -6.09 -1.12 -4.02
CA SER A 44 -7.27 -1.83 -3.47
C SER A 44 -7.01 -2.82 -2.35
N THR A 45 -5.76 -3.14 -2.04
CA THR A 45 -5.42 -4.04 -0.92
C THR A 45 -4.35 -3.44 -0.02
N VAL A 46 -3.26 -2.98 -0.61
CA VAL A 46 -2.09 -2.45 0.08
C VAL A 46 -2.05 -0.93 -0.11
N LEU A 47 -1.73 -0.22 0.98
CA LEU A 47 -1.50 1.22 0.93
C LEU A 47 -0.21 1.54 0.19
N ALA A 48 -0.23 2.58 -0.64
CA ALA A 48 0.94 3.04 -1.36
C ALA A 48 2.09 3.38 -0.40
N SER A 49 1.77 3.98 0.76
CA SER A 49 2.75 4.35 1.79
C SER A 49 3.53 3.15 2.34
N GLN A 50 2.87 2.00 2.55
CA GLN A 50 3.52 0.77 3.03
C GLN A 50 4.50 0.22 2.02
N PHE A 51 4.21 0.38 0.73
CA PHE A 51 5.08 -0.05 -0.35
C PHE A 51 6.24 0.94 -0.59
N MET A 52 5.97 2.25 -0.57
CA MET A 52 6.95 3.29 -0.87
C MET A 52 8.04 3.41 0.21
N ALA A 53 7.68 3.30 1.49
CA ALA A 53 8.60 3.49 2.61
C ALA A 53 9.90 2.64 2.53
N PRO A 54 9.85 1.30 2.35
CA PRO A 54 11.08 0.51 2.24
C PRO A 54 11.90 0.87 0.99
N VAL A 55 11.25 1.24 -0.11
CA VAL A 55 11.94 1.56 -1.35
C VAL A 55 12.67 2.90 -1.27
N ILE A 56 12.04 3.91 -0.66
CA ILE A 56 12.67 5.21 -0.39
C ILE A 56 13.91 5.02 0.48
N LYS A 57 13.86 4.14 1.49
CA LYS A 57 15.03 3.76 2.28
C LYS A 57 16.14 3.16 1.41
N TRP A 58 15.82 2.22 0.52
CA TRP A 58 16.83 1.59 -0.35
C TRP A 58 17.45 2.57 -1.35
N ILE A 59 16.66 3.49 -1.89
CA ILE A 59 17.14 4.61 -2.73
C ILE A 59 18.12 5.46 -1.91
N TYR A 60 17.74 5.85 -0.70
CA TYR A 60 18.61 6.61 0.20
C TYR A 60 19.94 5.87 0.48
N GLU A 61 19.88 4.59 0.84
CA GLU A 61 21.06 3.76 1.10
C GLU A 61 21.98 3.67 -0.10
N HIS A 62 21.43 3.60 -1.32
CA HIS A 62 22.23 3.59 -2.55
C HIS A 62 22.96 4.92 -2.75
N HIS A 63 22.25 6.05 -2.58
CA HIS A 63 22.85 7.39 -2.73
C HIS A 63 23.95 7.69 -1.70
N HIS A 64 23.92 7.02 -0.55
CA HIS A 64 24.89 7.23 0.53
C HIS A 64 25.97 6.13 0.60
N GLY A 65 26.06 5.27 -0.42
CA GLY A 65 27.10 4.24 -0.49
C GLY A 65 26.94 3.11 0.54
N LEU A 66 25.78 3.00 1.19
CA LEU A 66 25.45 1.92 2.12
C LEU A 66 25.07 0.62 1.38
N THR A 67 24.69 0.74 0.11
CA THR A 67 24.49 -0.38 -0.81
C THR A 67 24.96 -0.03 -2.21
N ASN A 68 25.51 -1.03 -2.92
CA ASN A 68 25.88 -0.90 -4.34
C ASN A 68 24.73 -1.24 -5.29
N ILE A 69 23.54 -1.57 -4.77
CA ILE A 69 22.38 -1.94 -5.57
C ILE A 69 21.63 -0.67 -5.99
N PRO A 70 21.70 -0.26 -7.28
CA PRO A 70 20.89 0.86 -7.76
C PRO A 70 19.41 0.50 -7.63
N THR A 71 18.62 1.35 -6.99
CA THR A 71 17.19 1.13 -6.77
C THR A 71 16.40 2.26 -7.41
N LYS A 72 15.32 1.91 -8.11
CA LYS A 72 14.38 2.87 -8.71
C LYS A 72 12.97 2.49 -8.30
N LEU A 73 12.14 3.48 -7.99
CA LEU A 73 10.72 3.30 -7.70
C LEU A 73 9.91 3.84 -8.87
N VAL A 74 8.97 3.02 -9.33
CA VAL A 74 8.15 3.30 -10.52
C VAL A 74 6.69 3.12 -10.15
N GLU A 75 5.88 4.15 -10.35
CA GLU A 75 4.43 4.03 -10.20
C GLU A 75 3.80 3.42 -11.47
N TYR A 76 3.07 2.33 -11.28
CA TYR A 76 2.20 1.73 -12.29
C TYR A 76 0.88 2.49 -12.38
N CYS A 77 0.69 3.14 -13.52
CA CYS A 77 -0.59 3.72 -13.91
C CYS A 77 -1.24 2.86 -15.00
N SER A 78 -2.41 2.30 -14.69
CA SER A 78 -3.25 1.64 -15.70
C SER A 78 -3.92 2.69 -16.59
N GLN A 79 -3.34 2.99 -17.76
CA GLN A 79 -4.09 3.59 -18.86
C GLN A 79 -4.74 2.47 -19.66
N TYR A 80 -6.07 2.49 -19.80
CA TYR A 80 -6.80 1.59 -20.70
C TYR A 80 -6.57 1.92 -22.19
N ASN A 81 -5.46 2.59 -22.58
CA ASN A 81 -5.17 2.97 -23.98
C ASN A 81 -3.72 3.39 -24.33
N GLY A 82 -2.69 3.11 -23.53
CA GLY A 82 -1.30 3.38 -23.93
C GLY A 82 -0.36 3.65 -22.77
N ASP A 83 0.89 3.20 -22.88
CA ASP A 83 1.88 3.13 -21.80
C ASP A 83 2.00 4.41 -20.95
N ALA A 84 1.78 4.28 -19.64
CA ALA A 84 2.14 5.34 -18.70
C ALA A 84 2.79 4.78 -17.44
N VAL A 85 4.10 5.02 -17.33
CA VAL A 85 4.75 5.18 -16.03
C VAL A 85 4.51 6.62 -15.61
N CYS A 86 3.75 6.85 -14.53
CA CYS A 86 3.41 8.22 -14.13
C CYS A 86 4.55 8.91 -13.39
N ILE A 87 5.27 8.18 -12.53
CA ILE A 87 6.28 8.77 -11.66
C ILE A 87 7.46 7.80 -11.53
N ILE A 88 8.66 8.32 -11.79
CA ILE A 88 9.93 7.63 -11.55
C ILE A 88 10.64 8.40 -10.45
N TYR A 89 10.85 7.75 -9.31
CA TYR A 89 11.82 8.24 -8.33
C TYR A 89 13.16 7.55 -8.58
N LEU A 90 14.17 8.38 -8.79
CA LEU A 90 15.56 7.98 -9.04
C LEU A 90 16.36 7.97 -7.75
#